data_AF-A0A1H1LQY5-F1
#
_entry.id   AF-A0A1H1LQY5-F1
#
_cell.length_a   1.000
_cell.length_b   1.000
_cell.length_c   1.000
_cell.angle_alpha   90.00
_cell.angle_beta   90.00
_cell.angle_gamma   90.00
#
_symmetry.space_group_name_H-M   'P 1'
#
loop_
_entity.id
_entity.type
_entity.pdbx_description
1 polymer ?
#
loop_
_entity_poly.entity_id
_entity_poly.type
_entity_poly.pdbx_seq_one_letter_code
_entity_poly.pdbx_strand_id
1 'polypeptide(L)'
;MKILYSFILIMTILSCKNSDNENNLSQGEIDITTNENKLDSASKEIKIQNNQIESDSELNDNIIYCENKDFIIKVDNLTNDDLRYSSWNKPKTINDEPDLVLYDGIVEQQGTGGGYHYSFKNDNWKYIVENNYMGETEESMGIFIKVLKNDERRLYSKMTDLTIKKNYDLKKYTIKNLVGNWWTRHYAIRKISFYDNGTFIFDYGDGEILKGDFKFNDKLVSLKFKNGLDKILEIGGGKGNTSLTLIGDGENFVKEWVE
;
A
#
# COMPACT_ATOMS: atom_id res chain seq x y z
N MET A 1 -79.14 44.62 32.98
CA MET A 1 -79.93 45.43 32.02
C MET A 1 -78.99 45.82 30.88
N LYS A 2 -79.38 45.54 29.64
CA LYS A 2 -78.63 45.82 28.38
C LYS A 2 -78.22 47.29 28.30
N ILE A 3 -77.15 47.60 27.55
CA ILE A 3 -77.26 48.28 26.23
C ILE A 3 -75.88 48.38 25.56
N LEU A 4 -75.91 47.98 24.30
CA LEU A 4 -74.91 48.05 23.23
C LEU A 4 -74.79 49.50 22.72
N TYR A 5 -73.65 49.90 22.14
CA TYR A 5 -73.44 50.80 20.98
C TYR A 5 -71.98 51.33 21.08
N SER A 6 -71.21 51.67 20.06
CA SER A 6 -71.14 51.41 18.62
C SER A 6 -70.09 52.39 18.08
N PHE A 7 -69.28 51.92 17.13
CA PHE A 7 -68.69 52.69 16.01
C PHE A 7 -67.54 53.71 16.21
N ILE A 8 -66.47 53.44 15.43
CA ILE A 8 -65.63 54.35 14.61
C ILE A 8 -64.16 54.54 15.03
N LEU A 9 -63.33 53.68 14.43
CA LEU A 9 -62.27 53.97 13.45
C LEU A 9 -61.54 55.33 13.52
N ILE A 10 -60.26 55.30 13.90
CA ILE A 10 -59.23 56.12 13.25
C ILE A 10 -58.01 55.23 12.98
N MET A 11 -57.82 54.92 11.70
CA MET A 11 -56.57 54.46 11.11
C MET A 11 -55.57 55.63 11.11
N THR A 12 -54.36 55.41 11.62
CA THR A 12 -53.14 56.04 11.07
C THR A 12 -51.93 55.17 11.40
N ILE A 13 -51.59 54.30 10.44
CA ILE A 13 -50.23 54.03 9.95
C ILE A 13 -49.09 54.69 10.74
N LEU A 14 -48.29 53.86 11.41
CA LEU A 14 -46.84 54.08 11.55
C LEU A 14 -46.11 52.73 11.62
N SER A 15 -45.25 52.55 10.63
CA SER A 15 -44.04 51.71 10.65
C SER A 15 -44.17 50.20 10.45
N CYS A 16 -44.19 49.79 9.17
CA CYS A 16 -43.48 48.58 8.78
C CYS A 16 -41.99 48.75 9.08
N LYS A 17 -41.45 47.94 10.00
CA LYS A 17 -40.12 47.29 9.92
C LYS A 17 -39.87 46.54 11.21
N ASN A 18 -40.01 45.21 11.18
CA ASN A 18 -39.21 44.28 11.99
C ASN A 18 -39.41 42.80 11.59
N SER A 19 -39.66 42.49 10.31
CA SER A 19 -39.52 41.10 9.80
C SER A 19 -38.07 40.73 9.50
N ASP A 20 -37.19 41.72 9.37
CA ASP A 20 -35.81 41.48 8.93
C ASP A 20 -34.91 41.08 10.11
N ASN A 21 -35.26 41.44 11.35
CA ASN A 21 -34.39 41.21 12.50
C ASN A 21 -34.52 39.80 13.10
N GLU A 22 -35.72 39.22 13.15
CA GLU A 22 -35.93 37.84 13.63
C GLU A 22 -35.42 36.79 12.63
N ASN A 23 -35.58 37.03 11.32
CA ASN A 23 -35.05 36.17 10.27
C ASN A 23 -33.51 36.18 10.24
N ASN A 24 -32.89 37.34 10.48
CA ASN A 24 -31.43 37.44 10.56
C ASN A 24 -30.86 36.78 11.83
N LEU A 25 -31.57 36.85 12.95
CA LEU A 25 -31.15 36.21 14.21
C LEU A 25 -31.23 34.69 14.11
N SER A 26 -32.33 34.16 13.53
CA SER A 26 -32.49 32.72 13.29
C SER A 26 -31.51 32.18 12.25
N GLN A 27 -31.20 32.94 11.20
CA GLN A 27 -30.17 32.56 10.22
C GLN A 27 -28.78 32.52 10.87
N GLY A 28 -28.47 33.49 11.74
CA GLY A 28 -27.21 33.52 12.49
C GLY A 28 -27.01 32.30 13.39
N GLU A 29 -28.04 31.85 14.12
CA GLU A 29 -27.96 30.66 14.98
C GLU A 29 -27.76 29.36 14.17
N ILE A 30 -28.40 29.25 13.00
CA ILE A 30 -28.23 28.11 12.10
C ILE A 30 -26.80 28.08 11.52
N ASP A 31 -26.26 29.24 11.14
CA ASP A 31 -24.91 29.36 10.62
C ASP A 31 -23.85 29.04 11.69
N ILE A 32 -24.07 29.49 12.94
CA ILE A 32 -23.20 29.17 14.09
C ILE A 32 -23.20 27.66 14.34
N THR A 33 -24.37 27.04 14.44
CA THR A 33 -24.49 25.58 14.69
C THR A 33 -23.85 24.77 13.55
N THR A 34 -24.01 25.22 12.31
CA THR A 34 -23.39 24.58 11.13
C THR A 34 -21.86 24.69 11.17
N ASN A 35 -21.33 25.83 11.60
CA ASN A 35 -19.90 26.05 11.72
C ASN A 35 -19.28 25.25 12.88
N GLU A 36 -19.97 25.14 14.02
CA GLU A 36 -19.54 24.30 15.15
C GLU A 36 -19.44 22.82 14.73
N ASN A 37 -20.46 22.29 14.06
CA ASN A 37 -20.45 20.92 13.55
C ASN A 37 -19.34 20.66 12.53
N LYS A 38 -19.03 21.65 11.66
CA LYS A 38 -17.88 21.57 10.74
C LYS A 38 -16.55 21.59 11.49
N LEU A 39 -16.42 22.41 12.52
CA LEU A 39 -15.21 22.50 13.34
C LEU A 39 -14.97 21.20 14.12
N ASP A 40 -16.02 20.59 14.65
CA ASP A 40 -15.98 19.29 15.33
C ASP A 40 -15.62 18.15 14.37
N SER A 41 -16.10 18.20 13.14
CA SER A 41 -15.75 17.21 12.11
C SER A 41 -14.30 17.35 11.68
N ALA A 42 -13.85 18.58 11.42
CA ALA A 42 -12.46 18.88 11.07
C ALA A 42 -11.48 18.53 12.21
N SER A 43 -11.84 18.77 13.47
CA SER A 43 -10.99 18.41 14.61
C SER A 43 -10.86 16.90 14.79
N LYS A 44 -11.93 16.13 14.54
CA LYS A 44 -11.87 14.66 14.47
C LYS A 44 -10.98 14.18 13.33
N GLU A 45 -11.11 14.76 12.14
CA GLU A 45 -10.26 14.46 10.99
C GLU A 45 -8.78 14.77 11.28
N ILE A 46 -8.47 15.92 11.89
CA ILE A 46 -7.12 16.30 12.30
C ILE A 46 -6.57 15.32 13.34
N LYS A 47 -7.39 14.87 14.30
CA LYS A 47 -6.96 13.89 15.30
C LYS A 47 -6.65 12.52 14.66
N ILE A 48 -7.45 12.11 13.68
CA ILE A 48 -7.21 10.89 12.90
C ILE A 48 -5.93 11.03 12.08
N GLN A 49 -5.73 12.16 11.40
CA GLN A 49 -4.52 12.45 10.62
C GLN A 49 -3.28 12.47 11.52
N ASN A 50 -3.33 13.11 12.69
CA ASN A 50 -2.20 13.15 13.61
C ASN A 50 -1.86 11.77 14.18
N ASN A 51 -2.86 10.96 14.55
CA ASN A 51 -2.63 9.59 14.99
C ASN A 51 -2.04 8.71 13.87
N GLN A 52 -2.46 8.92 12.62
CA GLN A 52 -1.85 8.25 11.45
C GLN A 52 -0.41 8.71 11.23
N ILE A 53 -0.12 10.01 11.34
CA ILE A 53 1.23 10.58 11.20
C ILE A 53 2.17 10.08 12.30
N GLU A 54 1.70 10.00 13.55
CA GLU A 54 2.49 9.50 14.69
C GLU A 54 2.79 8.00 14.52
N SER A 55 1.79 7.21 14.11
CA SER A 55 1.99 5.80 13.72
C SER A 55 2.94 5.64 12.53
N ASP A 56 2.85 6.49 11.51
CA ASP A 56 3.69 6.44 10.30
C ASP A 56 5.14 6.85 10.59
N SER A 57 5.39 7.66 11.63
CA SER A 57 6.74 8.10 12.01
C SER A 57 7.62 6.99 12.57
N GLU A 58 7.01 5.91 13.09
CA GLU A 58 7.71 4.73 13.61
C GLU A 58 7.81 3.59 12.58
N LEU A 59 7.08 3.68 11.46
CA LEU A 59 6.91 2.61 10.46
C LEU A 59 7.84 2.78 9.26
N ASN A 60 8.61 1.74 8.96
CA ASN A 60 9.47 1.72 7.78
C ASN A 60 8.74 1.14 6.55
N ASP A 61 8.04 0.01 6.72
CA ASP A 61 7.20 -0.60 5.67
C ASP A 61 6.19 -1.61 6.27
N ASN A 62 4.97 -1.68 5.71
CA ASN A 62 4.01 -2.77 6.02
C ASN A 62 4.42 -4.05 5.29
N ILE A 63 4.65 -5.14 6.02
CA ILE A 63 5.10 -6.42 5.47
C ILE A 63 3.91 -7.31 5.13
N ILE A 64 2.97 -7.45 6.07
CA ILE A 64 1.75 -8.22 5.92
C ILE A 64 0.57 -7.34 6.31
N TYR A 65 -0.48 -7.38 5.50
CA TYR A 65 -1.81 -6.93 5.86
C TYR A 65 -2.79 -7.98 5.36
N CYS A 66 -3.53 -8.63 6.26
CA CYS A 66 -4.44 -9.70 5.89
C CYS A 66 -5.64 -9.78 6.82
N GLU A 67 -6.68 -10.47 6.40
CA GLU A 67 -7.89 -10.66 7.21
C GLU A 67 -8.53 -12.02 7.02
N ASN A 68 -9.41 -12.39 7.94
CA ASN A 68 -10.40 -13.43 7.72
C ASN A 68 -11.78 -12.94 8.22
N LYS A 69 -12.72 -13.85 8.43
CA LYS A 69 -14.06 -13.50 8.93
C LYS A 69 -14.09 -12.97 10.36
N ASP A 70 -13.07 -13.28 11.18
CA ASP A 70 -13.07 -13.04 12.62
C ASP A 70 -12.18 -11.84 12.99
N PHE A 71 -11.07 -11.60 12.28
CA PHE A 71 -10.12 -10.55 12.62
C PHE A 71 -9.25 -10.09 11.42
N ILE A 72 -8.58 -8.97 11.63
CA ILE A 72 -7.59 -8.35 10.76
C ILE A 72 -6.21 -8.46 11.44
N ILE A 73 -5.15 -8.69 10.67
CA ILE A 73 -3.76 -8.75 11.14
C ILE A 73 -2.89 -7.83 10.28
N LYS A 74 -1.97 -7.10 10.94
CA LYS A 74 -0.84 -6.45 10.29
C LYS A 74 0.47 -6.94 10.92
N VAL A 75 1.48 -7.11 10.08
CA VAL A 75 2.89 -7.23 10.48
C VAL A 75 3.65 -6.09 9.82
N ASP A 76 4.27 -5.26 10.64
CA ASP A 76 4.99 -4.06 10.20
C ASP A 76 6.48 -4.16 10.55
N ASN A 77 7.35 -3.60 9.70
CA ASN A 77 8.74 -3.32 10.04
C ASN A 77 8.83 -1.91 10.64
N LEU A 78 9.40 -1.81 11.84
CA LEU A 78 9.65 -0.55 12.51
C LEU A 78 10.99 0.04 12.06
N THR A 79 11.19 1.33 12.32
CA THR A 79 12.40 2.07 11.94
C THR A 79 13.70 1.58 12.59
N ASN A 80 13.61 0.81 13.67
CA ASN A 80 14.72 0.17 14.38
C ASN A 80 14.98 -1.29 13.92
N ASP A 81 14.40 -1.71 12.79
CA ASP A 81 14.41 -3.08 12.27
C ASP A 81 13.71 -4.11 13.19
N ASP A 82 12.91 -3.65 14.16
CA ASP A 82 12.04 -4.53 14.94
C ASP A 82 10.71 -4.78 14.21
N LEU A 83 10.08 -5.91 14.53
CA LEU A 83 8.81 -6.31 13.94
C LEU A 83 7.67 -6.11 14.95
N ARG A 84 6.57 -5.53 14.45
CA ARG A 84 5.33 -5.36 15.22
C ARG A 84 4.20 -6.18 14.61
N TYR A 85 3.49 -6.91 15.46
CA TYR A 85 2.22 -7.56 15.15
C TYR A 85 1.08 -6.75 15.76
N SER A 86 0.04 -6.48 14.97
CA SER A 86 -1.20 -5.89 15.45
C SER A 86 -2.40 -6.68 14.95
N SER A 87 -3.41 -6.87 15.78
CA SER A 87 -4.67 -7.49 15.37
C SER A 87 -5.92 -6.80 15.89
N TRP A 88 -6.97 -6.84 15.09
CA TRP A 88 -8.28 -6.25 15.36
C TRP A 88 -9.36 -7.31 15.16
N ASN A 89 -10.16 -7.57 16.20
CA ASN A 89 -11.33 -8.43 16.12
C ASN A 89 -12.44 -7.70 15.36
N LYS A 90 -13.05 -8.36 14.38
CA LYS A 90 -14.17 -7.78 13.65
C LYS A 90 -15.36 -7.54 14.60
N PRO A 91 -16.05 -6.40 14.48
CA PRO A 91 -16.09 -5.51 13.31
C PRO A 91 -15.06 -4.35 13.32
N LYS A 92 -14.08 -4.31 14.23
CA LYS A 92 -13.05 -3.26 14.22
C LYS A 92 -12.27 -3.26 12.90
N THR A 93 -11.81 -2.07 12.54
CA THR A 93 -11.01 -1.77 11.36
C THR A 93 -9.61 -1.32 11.78
N ILE A 94 -8.70 -1.18 10.81
CA ILE A 94 -7.33 -0.68 11.08
C ILE A 94 -7.29 0.79 11.55
N ASN A 95 -8.40 1.52 11.47
CA ASN A 95 -8.53 2.88 11.99
C ASN A 95 -8.92 2.91 13.48
N ASP A 96 -9.30 1.76 14.04
CA ASP A 96 -9.61 1.59 15.45
C ASP A 96 -8.36 1.17 16.25
N GLU A 97 -8.43 1.25 17.58
CA GLU A 97 -7.37 0.73 18.45
C GLU A 97 -7.28 -0.82 18.32
N PRO A 98 -6.07 -1.37 18.09
CA PRO A 98 -5.86 -2.81 18.02
C PRO A 98 -6.26 -3.50 19.33
N ASP A 99 -6.81 -4.72 19.24
CA ASP A 99 -7.09 -5.53 20.42
C ASP A 99 -5.84 -6.19 21.00
N LEU A 100 -4.80 -6.36 20.17
CA LEU A 100 -3.52 -6.93 20.56
C LEU A 100 -2.43 -6.29 19.73
N VAL A 101 -1.37 -5.85 20.41
CA VAL A 101 -0.11 -5.39 19.82
C VAL A 101 1.03 -6.14 20.47
N LEU A 102 1.91 -6.73 19.67
CA LEU A 102 3.11 -7.44 20.10
C LEU A 102 4.33 -6.89 19.36
N TYR A 103 5.44 -6.77 20.08
CA TYR A 103 6.73 -6.29 19.58
C TYR A 103 7.76 -7.43 19.62
N ASP A 104 9.02 -7.14 19.27
CA ASP A 104 10.13 -8.09 19.33
C ASP A 104 9.89 -9.34 18.46
N GLY A 105 9.28 -9.14 17.29
CA GLY A 105 8.97 -10.22 16.37
C GLY A 105 10.22 -10.82 15.72
N ILE A 106 10.17 -12.11 15.42
CA ILE A 106 11.25 -12.84 14.74
C ILE A 106 10.78 -13.26 13.35
N VAL A 107 11.57 -12.99 12.31
CA VAL A 107 11.34 -13.49 10.95
C VAL A 107 12.25 -14.67 10.63
N GLU A 108 11.66 -15.72 10.06
CA GLU A 108 12.36 -16.93 9.62
C GLU A 108 12.07 -17.19 8.13
N GLN A 109 13.13 -17.24 7.31
CA GLN A 109 13.02 -17.58 5.89
C GLN A 109 12.86 -19.10 5.71
N GLN A 110 11.81 -19.51 5.01
CA GLN A 110 11.51 -20.92 4.75
C GLN A 110 12.21 -21.39 3.47
N GLY A 111 13.53 -21.60 3.55
CA GLY A 111 14.33 -22.03 2.39
C GLY A 111 14.30 -21.04 1.22
N THR A 112 14.80 -21.45 0.05
CA THR A 112 14.95 -20.54 -1.11
C THR A 112 13.64 -20.19 -1.81
N GLY A 113 12.56 -20.96 -1.58
CA GLY A 113 11.26 -20.76 -2.24
C GLY A 113 10.03 -20.87 -1.33
N GLY A 114 10.19 -21.24 -0.05
CA GLY A 114 9.06 -21.54 0.84
C GLY A 114 8.37 -20.31 1.44
N GLY A 115 9.01 -19.14 1.45
CA GLY A 115 8.43 -17.89 1.95
C GLY A 115 9.01 -17.46 3.31
N TYR A 116 8.19 -16.80 4.14
CA TYR A 116 8.63 -16.22 5.42
C TYR A 116 7.62 -16.46 6.53
N HIS A 117 8.10 -16.78 7.73
CA HIS A 117 7.29 -16.91 8.94
C HIS A 117 7.66 -15.80 9.93
N TYR A 118 6.65 -15.14 10.50
CA TYR A 118 6.82 -14.08 11.50
C TYR A 118 6.25 -14.55 12.83
N SER A 119 7.09 -14.65 13.85
CA SER A 119 6.73 -15.19 15.17
C SER A 119 6.77 -14.13 16.25
N PHE A 120 5.71 -14.08 17.06
CA PHE A 120 5.56 -13.18 18.22
C PHE A 120 5.18 -13.99 19.45
N LYS A 121 5.63 -13.57 20.63
CA LYS A 121 5.35 -14.24 21.91
C LYS A 121 4.60 -13.31 22.84
N ASN A 122 3.67 -13.89 23.61
CA ASN A 122 3.02 -13.22 24.73
C ASN A 122 2.79 -14.26 25.83
N ASP A 123 3.64 -14.25 26.85
CA ASP A 123 3.70 -15.30 27.88
C ASP A 123 3.78 -16.71 27.26
N ASN A 124 2.76 -17.54 27.52
CA ASN A 124 2.68 -18.90 27.00
C ASN A 124 1.98 -19.01 25.64
N TRP A 125 1.67 -17.87 25.01
CA TRP A 125 1.13 -17.82 23.68
C TRP A 125 2.21 -17.53 22.64
N LYS A 126 2.07 -18.17 21.48
CA LYS A 126 2.88 -17.88 20.29
C LYS A 126 1.95 -17.62 19.12
N TYR A 127 2.19 -16.51 18.42
CA TYR A 127 1.47 -16.08 17.23
C TYR A 127 2.42 -16.16 16.05
N ILE A 128 2.07 -16.95 15.04
CA ILE A 128 2.92 -17.19 13.87
C ILE A 128 2.12 -16.83 12.63
N VAL A 129 2.56 -15.79 11.92
CA VAL A 129 2.04 -15.43 10.60
C VAL A 129 2.92 -16.10 9.56
N GLU A 130 2.38 -17.11 8.88
CA GLU A 130 3.06 -17.85 7.82
C GLU A 130 2.70 -17.23 6.47
N ASN A 131 3.69 -16.80 5.67
CA ASN A 131 3.50 -16.35 4.31
C ASN A 131 4.19 -17.33 3.35
N ASN A 132 3.43 -18.32 2.88
CA ASN A 132 3.93 -19.45 2.11
C ASN A 132 3.84 -19.15 0.61
N TYR A 133 4.99 -19.04 -0.07
CA TYR A 133 5.05 -18.73 -1.50
C TYR A 133 4.98 -19.94 -2.41
N MET A 134 5.27 -21.12 -1.88
CA MET A 134 5.22 -22.39 -2.61
C MET A 134 4.67 -23.47 -1.67
N GLY A 135 3.98 -24.43 -2.26
CA GLY A 135 3.44 -25.59 -1.56
C GLY A 135 2.99 -26.65 -2.55
N GLU A 136 2.64 -27.84 -2.04
CA GLU A 136 2.20 -28.97 -2.87
C GLU A 136 0.88 -28.67 -3.61
N THR A 137 0.06 -27.79 -3.03
CA THR A 137 -1.23 -27.36 -3.59
C THR A 137 -1.41 -25.84 -3.48
N GLU A 138 -2.25 -25.25 -4.32
CA GLU A 138 -2.64 -23.83 -4.21
C GLU A 138 -3.27 -23.51 -2.84
N GLU A 139 -3.95 -24.48 -2.24
CA GLU A 139 -4.56 -24.34 -0.93
C GLU A 139 -3.53 -24.15 0.17
N SER A 140 -2.35 -24.77 0.04
CA SER A 140 -1.22 -24.66 0.97
C SER A 140 -0.39 -23.37 0.80
N MET A 141 -0.63 -22.62 -0.27
CA MET A 141 -0.01 -21.32 -0.54
C MET A 141 -0.84 -20.16 0.03
N GLY A 142 -0.17 -19.06 0.34
CA GLY A 142 -0.77 -17.83 0.85
C GLY A 142 -0.43 -17.57 2.32
N ILE A 143 -1.22 -16.70 2.95
CA ILE A 143 -0.99 -16.27 4.33
C ILE A 143 -1.85 -17.08 5.29
N PHE A 144 -1.24 -17.52 6.39
CA PHE A 144 -1.91 -18.24 7.47
C PHE A 144 -1.55 -17.63 8.81
N ILE A 145 -2.49 -17.69 9.75
CA ILE A 145 -2.23 -17.43 11.17
C ILE A 145 -2.28 -18.74 11.93
N LYS A 146 -1.26 -18.97 12.74
CA LYS A 146 -1.18 -20.09 13.68
C LYS A 146 -0.99 -19.53 15.09
N VAL A 147 -1.90 -19.86 15.99
CA VAL A 147 -1.81 -19.47 17.40
C VAL A 147 -1.64 -20.71 18.26
N LEU A 148 -0.59 -20.70 19.08
CA LEU A 148 -0.26 -21.77 20.03
C LEU A 148 -0.42 -21.26 21.46
N LYS A 149 -0.84 -22.14 22.37
CA LYS A 149 -0.78 -21.91 23.82
C LYS A 149 -0.12 -23.11 24.47
N ASN A 150 0.99 -22.92 25.18
CA ASN A 150 1.84 -24.01 25.68
C ASN A 150 2.19 -25.00 24.54
N ASP A 151 2.60 -24.47 23.38
CA ASP A 151 2.90 -25.22 22.15
C ASP A 151 1.74 -26.02 21.51
N GLU A 152 0.57 -26.06 22.14
CA GLU A 152 -0.63 -26.66 21.56
C GLU A 152 -1.38 -25.66 20.66
N ARG A 153 -1.70 -26.11 19.44
CA ARG A 153 -2.40 -25.29 18.44
C ARG A 153 -3.84 -25.00 18.86
N ARG A 154 -4.16 -23.72 19.02
CA ARG A 154 -5.50 -23.20 19.31
C ARG A 154 -6.19 -22.66 18.07
N LEU A 155 -5.42 -22.12 17.13
CA LEU A 155 -5.93 -21.57 15.88
C LEU A 155 -4.99 -21.92 14.74
N TYR A 156 -5.59 -22.24 13.60
CA TYR A 156 -4.93 -22.27 12.30
C TYR A 156 -5.95 -21.83 11.26
N SER A 157 -5.69 -20.73 10.57
CA SER A 157 -6.64 -20.14 9.63
C SER A 157 -5.92 -19.56 8.44
N LYS A 158 -6.48 -19.77 7.24
CA LYS A 158 -6.05 -19.10 6.02
C LYS A 158 -6.58 -17.66 6.04
N MET A 159 -5.73 -16.74 5.63
CA MET A 159 -6.01 -15.32 5.58
C MET A 159 -6.12 -14.85 4.13
N THR A 160 -7.01 -13.90 3.89
CA THR A 160 -7.06 -13.12 2.66
C THR A 160 -5.97 -12.06 2.72
N ASP A 161 -5.04 -12.10 1.77
CA ASP A 161 -3.99 -11.09 1.64
C ASP A 161 -4.58 -9.77 1.13
N LEU A 162 -4.45 -8.72 1.94
CA LEU A 162 -4.83 -7.34 1.63
C LEU A 162 -3.59 -6.45 1.41
N THR A 163 -2.39 -7.02 1.48
CA THR A 163 -1.13 -6.28 1.34
C THR A 163 -1.08 -5.67 -0.05
N ILE A 164 -1.09 -4.35 -0.12
CA ILE A 164 -0.97 -3.64 -1.39
C ILE A 164 0.46 -3.87 -1.87
N LYS A 165 0.63 -4.68 -2.93
CA LYS A 165 1.93 -4.81 -3.60
C LYS A 165 2.33 -3.43 -4.09
N LYS A 166 3.32 -2.84 -3.44
CA LYS A 166 3.92 -1.57 -3.88
C LYS A 166 4.40 -1.78 -5.31
N ASN A 167 3.73 -1.12 -6.24
CA ASN A 167 4.19 -1.11 -7.61
C ASN A 167 5.40 -0.18 -7.67
N TYR A 168 6.58 -0.78 -7.71
CA TYR A 168 7.83 -0.05 -7.83
C TYR A 168 8.03 0.52 -9.23
N ASP A 169 7.19 0.17 -10.20
CA ASP A 169 7.32 0.70 -11.55
C ASP A 169 7.11 2.21 -11.60
N LEU A 170 7.90 2.83 -12.46
CA LEU A 170 7.64 4.21 -12.85
C LEU A 170 6.28 4.28 -13.57
N LYS A 171 5.56 5.39 -13.38
CA LYS A 171 4.31 5.67 -14.14
C LYS A 171 4.52 5.63 -15.65
N LYS A 172 5.75 5.91 -16.10
CA LYS A 172 6.20 5.86 -17.49
C LYS A 172 7.70 5.66 -17.53
N TYR A 173 8.17 4.81 -18.42
CA TYR A 173 9.59 4.65 -18.70
C TYR A 173 10.00 5.44 -19.94
N THR A 174 11.23 5.93 -19.92
CA THR A 174 11.86 6.64 -21.03
C THR A 174 13.10 5.90 -21.50
N ILE A 175 13.57 6.18 -22.71
CA ILE A 175 14.80 5.57 -23.22
C ILE A 175 16.00 5.84 -22.30
N LYS A 176 16.01 6.95 -21.54
CA LYS A 176 17.05 7.24 -20.53
C LYS A 176 17.04 6.23 -19.37
N ASN A 177 15.86 5.70 -19.03
CA ASN A 177 15.76 4.64 -18.04
C ASN A 177 16.34 3.32 -18.57
N LEU A 178 16.26 3.07 -19.87
CA LEU A 178 16.78 1.87 -20.53
C LEU A 178 18.30 1.94 -20.84
N VAL A 179 18.79 3.07 -21.32
CA VAL A 179 20.20 3.27 -21.70
C VAL A 179 21.14 2.99 -20.51
N GLY A 180 22.24 2.29 -20.79
CA GLY A 180 23.21 1.83 -19.80
C GLY A 180 23.41 0.32 -19.82
N ASN A 181 24.14 -0.18 -18.82
CA ASN A 181 24.48 -1.59 -18.67
C ASN A 181 23.50 -2.31 -17.75
N TRP A 182 23.27 -3.58 -18.05
CA TRP A 182 22.36 -4.46 -17.32
C TRP A 182 22.99 -5.84 -17.22
N TRP A 183 22.78 -6.54 -16.12
CA TRP A 183 23.40 -7.84 -15.87
C TRP A 183 22.48 -8.80 -15.10
N THR A 184 22.65 -10.10 -15.31
CA THR A 184 21.92 -11.15 -14.56
C THR A 184 22.58 -11.43 -13.22
N ARG A 185 21.79 -11.53 -12.14
CA ARG A 185 22.32 -11.79 -10.78
C ARG A 185 22.80 -13.23 -10.51
N HIS A 186 22.69 -14.15 -11.47
CA HIS A 186 22.93 -15.59 -11.29
C HIS A 186 24.21 -16.10 -11.98
N TYR A 187 24.56 -17.38 -11.74
CA TYR A 187 25.84 -18.03 -12.08
C TYR A 187 26.36 -17.83 -13.52
N ALA A 188 25.48 -17.63 -14.51
CA ALA A 188 25.87 -17.19 -15.85
C ALA A 188 25.61 -15.69 -15.96
N ILE A 189 26.67 -14.88 -15.77
CA ILE A 189 26.60 -13.43 -15.89
C ILE A 189 26.45 -13.07 -17.36
N ARG A 190 25.20 -12.85 -17.79
CA ARG A 190 24.86 -12.26 -19.07
C ARG A 190 24.79 -10.75 -18.90
N LYS A 191 25.18 -10.01 -19.93
CA LYS A 191 25.12 -8.55 -19.92
C LYS A 191 24.39 -8.04 -21.16
N ILE A 192 23.61 -6.99 -20.99
CA ILE A 192 23.07 -6.22 -22.10
C ILE A 192 23.35 -4.74 -21.88
N SER A 193 23.90 -4.08 -22.89
CA SER A 193 24.18 -2.64 -22.89
C SER A 193 23.35 -1.97 -23.98
N PHE A 194 22.55 -0.98 -23.58
CA PHE A 194 21.74 -0.16 -24.49
C PHE A 194 22.38 1.20 -24.71
N TYR A 195 22.43 1.63 -25.96
CA TYR A 195 23.00 2.91 -26.38
C TYR A 195 21.92 3.89 -26.86
N ASP A 196 22.19 5.18 -26.72
CA ASP A 196 21.30 6.27 -27.10
C ASP A 196 20.97 6.30 -28.61
N ASN A 197 21.87 5.78 -29.44
CA ASN A 197 21.70 5.64 -30.89
C ASN A 197 20.74 4.51 -31.31
N GLY A 198 20.09 3.82 -30.38
CA GLY A 198 19.13 2.75 -30.68
C GLY A 198 19.75 1.36 -30.90
N THR A 199 21.03 1.20 -30.60
CA THR A 199 21.72 -0.10 -30.69
C THR A 199 21.91 -0.76 -29.32
N PHE A 200 22.17 -2.06 -29.32
CA PHE A 200 22.55 -2.80 -28.12
C PHE A 200 23.71 -3.78 -28.37
N ILE A 201 24.38 -4.16 -27.28
CA ILE A 201 25.31 -5.29 -27.22
C ILE A 201 24.76 -6.29 -26.19
N PHE A 202 24.72 -7.57 -26.55
CA PHE A 202 24.34 -8.67 -25.67
C PHE A 202 25.51 -9.64 -25.54
N ASP A 203 25.95 -9.88 -24.31
CA ASP A 203 27.04 -10.79 -23.94
C ASP A 203 26.44 -11.98 -23.19
N TYR A 204 26.61 -13.19 -23.74
CA TYR A 204 26.10 -14.42 -23.14
C TYR A 204 26.93 -14.92 -21.94
N GLY A 205 28.10 -14.31 -21.69
CA GLY A 205 29.02 -14.67 -20.61
C GLY A 205 29.91 -15.88 -20.92
N ASP A 206 29.77 -16.50 -22.09
CA ASP A 206 30.57 -17.62 -22.60
C ASP A 206 31.56 -17.22 -23.72
N GLY A 207 31.67 -15.91 -23.99
CA GLY A 207 32.47 -15.33 -25.07
C GLY A 207 31.68 -15.02 -26.33
N GLU A 208 30.41 -15.45 -26.44
CA GLU A 208 29.52 -15.02 -27.52
C GLU A 208 28.99 -13.61 -27.26
N ILE A 209 29.21 -12.72 -28.22
CA ILE A 209 28.71 -11.35 -28.20
C ILE A 209 27.86 -11.11 -29.45
N LEU A 210 26.60 -10.79 -29.24
CA LEU A 210 25.69 -10.37 -30.30
C LEU A 210 25.39 -8.88 -30.22
N LYS A 211 24.99 -8.32 -31.36
CA LYS A 211 24.66 -6.90 -31.52
C LYS A 211 23.38 -6.76 -32.31
N GLY A 212 22.71 -5.63 -32.15
CA GLY A 212 21.47 -5.37 -32.85
C GLY A 212 20.95 -3.97 -32.62
N ASP A 213 19.74 -3.76 -33.13
CA ASP A 213 18.96 -2.55 -32.94
C ASP A 213 17.79 -2.86 -32.01
N PHE A 214 17.36 -1.89 -31.21
CA PHE A 214 16.19 -2.05 -30.36
C PHE A 214 15.11 -1.01 -30.67
N LYS A 215 13.87 -1.39 -30.40
CA LYS A 215 12.73 -0.47 -30.33
C LYS A 215 12.19 -0.46 -28.91
N PHE A 216 11.84 0.72 -28.43
CA PHE A 216 11.35 0.92 -27.08
C PHE A 216 9.97 1.57 -27.11
N ASN A 217 9.00 0.95 -26.45
CA ASN A 217 7.65 1.47 -26.28
C ASN A 217 7.21 1.32 -24.83
N ASP A 218 7.44 2.37 -24.04
CA ASP A 218 7.19 2.42 -22.60
C ASP A 218 7.81 1.26 -21.83
N LYS A 219 7.11 0.14 -21.63
CA LYS A 219 7.71 -1.03 -20.96
C LYS A 219 8.37 -2.02 -21.91
N LEU A 220 7.95 -2.07 -23.18
CA LEU A 220 8.41 -3.10 -24.10
C LEU A 220 9.70 -2.71 -24.82
N VAL A 221 10.68 -3.59 -24.76
CA VAL A 221 11.97 -3.50 -25.45
C VAL A 221 12.04 -4.64 -26.48
N SER A 222 11.87 -4.32 -27.76
CA SER A 222 12.04 -5.29 -28.85
C SER A 222 13.48 -5.25 -29.35
N LEU A 223 14.22 -6.33 -29.20
CA LEU A 223 15.59 -6.49 -29.70
C LEU A 223 15.57 -7.20 -31.04
N LYS A 224 16.26 -6.63 -32.03
CA LYS A 224 16.51 -7.24 -33.33
C LYS A 224 17.99 -7.49 -33.52
N PHE A 225 18.40 -8.74 -33.43
CA PHE A 225 19.79 -9.14 -33.54
C PHE A 225 20.23 -9.17 -35.00
N LYS A 226 21.50 -8.85 -35.28
CA LYS A 226 22.06 -8.87 -36.64
C LYS A 226 22.01 -10.25 -37.30
N ASN A 227 21.94 -11.33 -36.53
CA ASN A 227 21.80 -12.69 -37.02
C ASN A 227 20.35 -13.10 -37.33
N GLY A 228 19.38 -12.18 -37.18
CA GLY A 228 17.97 -12.42 -37.46
C GLY A 228 17.15 -12.96 -36.28
N LEU A 229 17.77 -13.16 -35.10
CA LEU A 229 17.02 -13.45 -33.88
C LEU A 229 16.27 -12.20 -33.42
N ASP A 230 15.06 -12.39 -32.91
CA ASP A 230 14.26 -11.34 -32.28
C ASP A 230 13.96 -11.73 -30.84
N LYS A 231 13.99 -10.75 -29.93
CA LYS A 231 13.73 -10.93 -28.49
C LYS A 231 12.83 -9.83 -27.96
N ILE A 232 11.96 -10.13 -27.01
CA ILE A 232 11.16 -9.12 -26.31
C ILE A 232 11.47 -9.16 -24.83
N LEU A 233 11.88 -8.01 -24.30
CA LEU A 233 12.08 -7.80 -22.87
C LEU A 233 11.11 -6.70 -22.39
N GLU A 234 10.76 -6.74 -21.11
CA GLU A 234 9.94 -5.73 -20.45
C GLU A 234 10.74 -5.06 -19.33
N ILE A 235 10.81 -3.72 -19.35
CA ILE A 235 11.39 -2.94 -18.25
C ILE A 235 10.35 -2.71 -17.14
N GLY A 236 10.76 -2.96 -15.91
CA GLY A 236 9.91 -2.90 -14.71
C GLY A 236 9.82 -4.24 -13.99
N GLY A 237 8.91 -4.33 -13.02
CA GLY A 237 8.61 -5.56 -12.28
C GLY A 237 9.65 -5.95 -11.22
N GLY A 238 10.53 -5.04 -10.82
CA GLY A 238 11.46 -5.33 -9.74
C GLY A 238 10.83 -5.31 -8.35
N LYS A 239 11.55 -5.85 -7.37
CA LYS A 239 11.17 -5.94 -5.95
C LYS A 239 12.06 -5.03 -5.11
N GLY A 240 11.55 -4.55 -3.97
CA GLY A 240 12.32 -3.78 -2.98
C GLY A 240 12.95 -2.51 -3.55
N ASN A 241 12.13 -1.61 -4.10
CA ASN A 241 12.54 -0.34 -4.71
C ASN A 241 13.28 -0.42 -6.08
N THR A 242 13.33 -1.59 -6.73
CA THR A 242 13.97 -1.70 -8.05
C THR A 242 12.99 -1.49 -9.22
N SER A 243 12.77 -0.25 -9.65
CA SER A 243 11.99 -0.01 -10.88
C SER A 243 12.75 -0.39 -12.16
N LEU A 244 14.07 -0.60 -12.06
CA LEU A 244 14.97 -0.84 -13.18
C LEU A 244 15.40 -2.31 -13.23
N THR A 245 14.41 -3.18 -13.46
CA THR A 245 14.60 -4.59 -13.84
C THR A 245 14.20 -4.77 -15.30
N LEU A 246 14.83 -5.70 -16.02
CA LEU A 246 14.51 -6.04 -17.39
C LEU A 246 14.27 -7.55 -17.50
N ILE A 247 13.05 -7.95 -17.85
CA ILE A 247 12.58 -9.33 -17.74
C ILE A 247 12.06 -9.81 -19.10
N GLY A 248 12.39 -11.03 -19.51
CA GLY A 248 11.84 -11.63 -20.72
C GLY A 248 12.60 -12.87 -21.16
N ASP A 249 11.90 -13.82 -21.78
CA ASP A 249 12.43 -15.12 -22.26
C ASP A 249 13.29 -15.85 -21.22
N GLY A 250 12.82 -15.91 -19.98
CA GLY A 250 13.51 -16.59 -18.87
C GLY A 250 14.72 -15.84 -18.30
N GLU A 251 14.98 -14.61 -18.74
CA GLU A 251 16.05 -13.77 -18.22
C GLU A 251 15.54 -12.66 -17.32
N ASN A 252 16.39 -12.26 -16.37
CA ASN A 252 16.16 -11.17 -15.44
C ASN A 252 17.46 -10.38 -15.27
N PHE A 253 17.50 -9.19 -15.86
CA PHE A 253 18.63 -8.27 -15.73
C PHE A 253 18.29 -7.14 -14.77
N VAL A 254 19.33 -6.69 -14.07
CA VAL A 254 19.27 -5.55 -13.16
C VAL A 254 20.19 -4.48 -13.72
N LYS A 255 19.73 -3.23 -13.69
CA LYS A 255 20.53 -2.11 -14.15
C LYS A 255 21.77 -1.94 -13.26
N GLU A 256 22.93 -1.77 -13.89
CA GLU A 256 24.15 -1.38 -13.21
C GLU A 256 23.99 0.06 -12.71
N TRP A 257 24.23 0.28 -11.42
CA TRP A 257 24.23 1.62 -10.84
C TRP A 257 25.57 2.28 -11.19
N VAL A 258 25.51 3.50 -11.72
CA VAL A 258 26.70 4.35 -11.80
C VAL A 258 26.85 4.98 -10.42
N GLU A 259 27.93 4.64 -9.71
CA GLU A 259 28.33 5.30 -8.46
C GLU A 259 28.58 6.81 -8.66
#